data_AF-A0A7J6F5U7-F1
#
_entry.id   AF-A0A7J6F5U7-F1
#
_cell.length_a   1.000
_cell.length_b   1.000
_cell.length_c   1.000
_cell.angle_alpha   90.00
_cell.angle_beta   90.00
_cell.angle_gamma   90.00
#
_symmetry.space_group_name_H-M   'P 1'
#
loop_
_entity.id
_entity.type
_entity.pdbx_description
1 polymer ?
#
loop_
_entity_poly.entity_id
_entity_poly.type
_entity_poly.pdbx_seq_one_letter_code
_entity_poly.pdbx_strand_id
1 'polypeptide(L)'
;MIYVPRHRYAPLKKSWMDIYAPIYEEMKIDIRMNLRAQKVELKTRKDTPDITNLQKCADFVQAFMLGFEVIDAIALLRLDELYVESFEIKDVRRLSGKEQLSRTIGRVAGKGGKNKFEIENGSTTRIVVADHKIHILGSFGNIKIARSAICLSILGSPQPKIRAKLRALTARLAER
;
A
#
# COMPACT_ATOMS: atom_id res chain seq x y z
N MET A 1 4.32 13.50 12.79
CA MET A 1 2.97 14.03 12.44
C MET A 1 2.64 13.64 11.01
N ILE A 2 1.40 13.27 10.72
CA ILE A 2 0.97 12.78 9.41
C ILE A 2 -0.19 13.63 8.92
N TYR A 3 -0.08 14.14 7.69
CA TYR A 3 -1.16 14.91 7.07
C TYR A 3 -2.27 13.99 6.57
N VAL A 4 -3.53 14.37 6.83
CA VAL A 4 -4.69 13.61 6.38
C VAL A 4 -5.30 14.29 5.14
N PRO A 5 -5.26 13.63 3.96
CA PRO A 5 -5.90 14.17 2.76
C PRO A 5 -7.41 14.38 2.95
N ARG A 6 -7.97 15.40 2.29
CA ARG A 6 -9.40 15.75 2.40
C ARG A 6 -10.34 14.58 2.14
N HIS A 7 -10.04 13.76 1.13
CA HIS A 7 -10.84 12.59 0.77
C HIS A 7 -10.70 11.41 1.74
N ARG A 8 -9.72 11.42 2.65
CA ARG A 8 -9.50 10.37 3.66
C ARG A 8 -10.12 10.69 5.03
N TYR A 9 -10.70 11.88 5.24
CA TYR A 9 -11.32 12.24 6.53
C TYR A 9 -12.49 11.35 6.94
N ALA A 10 -13.46 11.18 6.04
CA ALA A 10 -14.64 10.39 6.35
C ALA A 10 -14.26 8.91 6.61
N PRO A 11 -13.41 8.27 5.79
CA PRO A 11 -12.86 6.95 6.12
C PRO A 11 -12.11 6.90 7.46
N LEU A 12 -11.26 7.89 7.73
CA LEU A 12 -10.47 7.95 8.97
C LEU A 12 -11.36 8.01 10.20
N LYS A 13 -12.40 8.85 10.19
CA LYS A 13 -13.35 8.94 11.31
C LYS A 13 -14.13 7.65 11.50
N LYS A 14 -14.54 6.98 10.42
CA LYS A 14 -15.30 5.74 10.47
C LYS A 14 -14.48 4.59 11.08
N SER A 15 -13.23 4.45 10.67
CA SER A 15 -12.33 3.38 11.13
C SER A 15 -11.37 3.83 12.23
N TRP A 16 -11.68 4.92 12.93
CA TRP A 16 -10.76 5.50 13.91
C TRP A 16 -10.43 4.54 15.04
N MET A 17 -11.43 3.83 15.57
CA MET A 17 -11.23 2.88 16.66
C MET A 17 -10.36 1.70 16.24
N ASP A 18 -10.55 1.20 15.01
CA ASP A 18 -9.75 0.09 14.45
C ASP A 18 -8.28 0.48 14.24
N ILE A 19 -8.00 1.77 14.01
CA ILE A 19 -6.63 2.31 13.90
C ILE A 19 -6.07 2.62 15.30
N TYR A 20 -6.89 3.20 16.18
CA TYR A 20 -6.51 3.64 17.50
C TYR A 20 -6.11 2.48 18.41
N ALA A 21 -6.94 1.43 18.48
CA ALA A 21 -6.76 0.30 19.39
C ALA A 21 -5.38 -0.37 19.27
N PRO A 22 -4.92 -0.83 18.08
CA PRO A 22 -3.62 -1.48 17.98
C PRO A 22 -2.44 -0.53 18.27
N ILE A 23 -2.55 0.75 17.92
CA ILE A 23 -1.49 1.74 18.20
C ILE A 23 -1.37 2.02 19.71
N TYR A 24 -2.51 2.22 20.37
CA TYR A 24 -2.54 2.59 21.78
C TYR A 24 -2.29 1.39 22.70
N GLU A 25 -2.95 0.27 22.42
CA GLU A 25 -2.94 -0.90 23.31
C GLU A 25 -1.74 -1.82 23.08
N GLU A 26 -1.41 -2.14 21.82
CA GLU A 26 -0.31 -3.05 21.49
C GLU A 26 1.02 -2.30 21.43
N MET A 27 1.08 -1.19 20.68
CA MET A 27 2.33 -0.47 20.42
C MET A 27 2.71 0.52 21.53
N LYS A 28 1.79 0.80 22.46
CA LYS A 28 1.94 1.78 23.55
C LYS A 28 2.36 3.17 23.05
N ILE A 29 1.70 3.66 22.00
CA ILE A 29 1.91 4.99 21.41
C ILE A 29 0.66 5.83 21.61
N ASP A 30 0.83 7.08 22.04
CA ASP A 30 -0.26 8.05 22.08
C ASP A 30 -0.58 8.52 20.65
N ILE A 31 -1.84 8.41 20.27
CA ILE A 31 -2.36 8.85 18.98
C ILE A 31 -3.48 9.86 19.16
N ARG A 32 -3.41 10.98 18.42
CA ARG A 32 -4.43 12.03 18.45
C ARG A 32 -4.78 12.48 17.04
N MET A 33 -6.08 12.64 16.78
CA MET A 33 -6.58 13.28 15.56
C MET A 33 -6.82 14.77 15.81
N ASN A 34 -6.05 15.63 15.15
CA ASN A 34 -6.27 17.06 15.16
C ASN A 34 -7.16 17.48 13.99
N LEU A 35 -8.45 17.63 14.27
CA LEU A 35 -9.47 17.95 13.26
C LEU A 35 -9.28 19.35 12.63
N ARG A 36 -8.72 20.31 13.37
CA ARG A 36 -8.49 21.68 12.88
C ARG A 36 -7.26 21.74 11.98
N ALA A 37 -6.14 21.18 12.44
CA ALA A 37 -4.88 21.19 11.71
C ALA A 37 -4.81 20.12 10.62
N GLN A 38 -5.83 19.28 10.53
CA GLN A 38 -5.95 18.25 9.52
C GLN A 38 -4.83 17.18 9.57
N LYS A 39 -4.45 16.77 10.78
CA LYS A 39 -3.28 15.91 11.04
C LYS A 39 -3.56 14.81 12.06
N VAL A 40 -2.84 13.70 11.93
CA VAL A 40 -2.68 12.69 12.98
C VAL A 40 -1.33 12.92 13.67
N GLU A 41 -1.38 13.03 14.98
CA GLU A 41 -0.23 13.22 15.86
C GLU A 41 0.05 11.91 16.58
N LEU A 42 1.32 11.50 16.60
CA LEU A 42 1.81 10.30 17.26
C LEU A 42 2.92 10.71 18.23
N LYS A 43 2.89 10.18 19.44
CA LYS A 43 3.90 10.46 20.46
C LYS A 43 4.21 9.21 21.28
N THR A 44 5.48 8.99 21.57
CA THR A 44 5.89 7.93 22.51
C THR A 44 5.40 8.24 23.91
N ARG A 45 5.09 7.16 24.64
CA ARG A 45 4.73 7.17 26.05
C ARG A 45 5.93 6.71 26.88
N LYS A 46 5.79 6.80 28.20
CA LYS A 46 6.82 6.32 29.15
C LYS A 46 6.95 4.79 29.14
N ASP A 47 5.88 4.09 28.77
CA ASP A 47 5.77 2.63 28.69
C ASP A 47 5.89 2.10 27.25
N THR A 48 6.32 2.94 26.28
CA THR A 48 6.63 2.46 24.94
C THR A 48 7.84 1.53 25.00
N PRO A 49 7.71 0.24 24.61
CA PRO A 49 8.78 -0.73 24.78
C PRO A 49 9.95 -0.51 23.83
N ASP A 50 9.67 -0.03 22.61
CA ASP A 50 10.68 0.25 21.58
C ASP A 50 10.36 1.56 20.86
N ILE A 51 11.37 2.40 20.66
CA ILE A 51 11.27 3.64 19.89
C ILE A 51 10.89 3.39 18.42
N THR A 52 11.23 2.22 17.86
CA THR A 52 10.84 1.84 16.49
C THR A 52 9.33 1.70 16.33
N ASN A 53 8.57 1.46 17.41
CA ASN A 53 7.12 1.40 17.39
C ASN A 53 6.49 2.70 16.89
N LEU A 54 7.10 3.85 17.19
CA LEU A 54 6.63 5.14 16.69
C LEU A 54 6.67 5.18 15.16
N GLN A 55 7.75 4.68 14.56
CA GLN A 55 7.93 4.62 13.12
C GLN A 55 6.93 3.64 12.49
N LYS A 56 6.78 2.43 13.04
CA LYS A 56 5.78 1.45 12.59
C LYS A 56 4.35 2.00 12.62
N CYS A 57 3.98 2.69 13.70
CA CYS A 57 2.68 3.35 13.81
C CYS A 57 2.52 4.45 12.77
N ALA A 58 3.60 5.20 12.49
CA ALA A 58 3.57 6.23 11.47
C ALA A 58 3.36 5.62 10.07
N ASP A 59 4.07 4.55 9.75
CA ASP A 59 3.96 3.83 8.47
C ASP A 59 2.58 3.19 8.30
N PHE A 60 2.01 2.61 9.37
CA PHE A 60 0.65 2.09 9.39
C PHE A 60 -0.40 3.17 9.07
N VAL A 61 -0.36 4.30 9.77
CA VAL A 61 -1.28 5.42 9.53
C VAL A 61 -1.06 5.98 8.12
N GLN A 62 0.18 6.10 7.66
CA GLN A 62 0.50 6.56 6.31
C GLN A 62 -0.03 5.60 5.25
N ALA A 63 0.11 4.28 5.41
CA ALA A 63 -0.47 3.28 4.51
C ALA A 63 -1.99 3.43 4.42
N PHE A 64 -2.67 3.64 5.56
CA PHE A 64 -4.10 3.96 5.54
C PHE A 64 -4.39 5.26 4.77
N MET A 65 -3.58 6.32 4.90
CA MET A 65 -3.77 7.55 4.11
C MET A 65 -3.59 7.33 2.61
N LEU A 66 -2.73 6.39 2.20
CA LEU A 66 -2.52 5.99 0.81
C LEU A 66 -3.68 5.15 0.23
N GLY A 67 -4.62 4.73 1.07
CA GLY A 67 -5.84 4.03 0.64
C GLY A 67 -5.85 2.53 0.91
N PHE A 68 -4.86 2.00 1.62
CA PHE A 68 -4.91 0.60 2.09
C PHE A 68 -6.05 0.42 3.11
N GLU A 69 -6.62 -0.79 3.12
CA GLU A 69 -7.58 -1.17 4.16
C GLU A 69 -6.87 -1.35 5.50
N VAL A 70 -7.59 -1.09 6.60
CA VAL A 70 -7.02 -1.22 7.95
C VAL A 70 -6.50 -2.64 8.20
N ILE A 71 -7.26 -3.64 7.73
CA ILE A 71 -6.93 -5.06 7.88
C ILE A 71 -5.62 -5.43 7.18
N ASP A 72 -5.34 -4.83 6.02
CA ASP A 72 -4.08 -5.07 5.30
C ASP A 72 -2.93 -4.30 5.95
N ALA A 73 -3.18 -3.05 6.34
CA ALA A 73 -2.16 -2.18 6.88
C ALA A 73 -1.70 -2.58 8.29
N ILE A 74 -2.54 -3.26 9.09
CA ILE A 74 -2.18 -3.71 10.45
C ILE A 74 -0.97 -4.65 10.47
N ALA A 75 -0.69 -5.33 9.35
CA ALA A 75 0.48 -6.18 9.20
C ALA A 75 1.80 -5.39 9.37
N LEU A 76 1.82 -4.08 9.06
CA LEU A 76 2.98 -3.20 9.25
C LEU A 76 3.35 -3.02 10.74
N LEU A 77 2.40 -3.21 11.65
CA LEU A 77 2.68 -3.15 13.09
C LEU A 77 3.37 -4.44 13.59
N ARG A 78 3.12 -5.56 12.90
CA ARG A 78 3.51 -6.91 13.35
C ARG A 78 4.76 -7.44 12.66
N LEU A 79 5.02 -7.02 11.42
CA LEU A 79 6.08 -7.58 10.57
C LEU A 79 7.06 -6.47 10.16
N ASP A 80 8.31 -6.62 10.60
CA ASP A 80 9.38 -5.62 10.40
C ASP A 80 9.85 -5.52 8.95
N GLU A 81 9.64 -6.57 8.16
CA GLU A 81 10.12 -6.64 6.78
C GLU A 81 9.08 -6.16 5.75
N LEU A 82 7.98 -5.55 6.20
CA LEU A 82 6.97 -4.99 5.31
C LEU A 82 7.22 -3.51 5.04
N TYR A 83 7.12 -3.14 3.77
CA TYR A 83 7.32 -1.79 3.30
C TYR A 83 6.16 -1.35 2.41
N VAL A 84 6.00 -0.05 2.24
CA VAL A 84 5.11 0.54 1.23
C VAL A 84 5.93 1.25 0.18
N GLU A 85 5.88 0.75 -1.05
CA GLU A 85 6.54 1.37 -2.20
C GLU A 85 5.51 2.08 -3.07
N SER A 86 5.82 3.31 -3.48
CA SER A 86 4.94 4.14 -4.31
C SER A 86 5.66 4.54 -5.59
N PHE A 87 4.98 4.47 -6.74
CA PHE A 87 5.51 4.96 -8.01
C PHE A 87 4.41 5.49 -8.91
N GLU A 88 4.77 6.30 -9.90
CA GLU A 88 3.82 6.83 -10.87
C GLU A 88 3.82 6.00 -12.16
N ILE A 89 2.64 5.89 -12.77
CA ILE A 89 2.50 5.22 -14.08
C ILE A 89 3.38 5.91 -15.15
N LYS A 90 3.56 7.23 -15.01
CA LYS A 90 4.37 8.06 -15.90
C LYS A 90 5.87 7.71 -15.85
N ASP A 91 6.35 7.15 -14.74
CA ASP A 91 7.73 6.71 -14.58
C ASP A 91 8.05 5.49 -15.45
N VAL A 92 7.03 4.69 -15.79
CA VAL A 92 7.16 3.47 -16.61
C VAL A 92 6.94 3.78 -18.09
N ARG A 93 5.94 4.60 -18.39
CA ARG A 93 5.58 4.97 -19.76
C ARG A 93 5.08 6.40 -19.78
N ARG A 94 5.67 7.23 -20.64
CA ARG A 94 5.10 8.56 -20.94
C ARG A 94 3.75 8.36 -21.63
N LEU A 95 2.68 8.77 -20.95
CA LEU A 95 1.32 8.73 -21.47
C LEU A 95 0.89 10.14 -21.85
N SER A 96 0.40 10.29 -23.08
CA SER A 96 -0.09 11.56 -23.59
C SER A 96 -1.62 11.55 -23.49
N GLY A 97 -2.15 12.33 -22.54
CA GLY A 97 -3.59 12.52 -22.37
C GLY A 97 -4.26 11.59 -21.34
N LYS A 98 -5.42 12.04 -20.85
CA LYS A 98 -6.18 11.37 -19.79
C LYS A 98 -6.77 10.03 -20.23
N GLU A 99 -7.07 9.86 -21.52
CA GLU A 99 -7.66 8.63 -22.06
C GLU A 99 -6.67 7.45 -22.02
N GLN A 100 -5.42 7.68 -22.42
CA GLN A 100 -4.37 6.66 -22.34
C GLN A 100 -4.07 6.26 -20.89
N LEU A 101 -4.12 7.22 -19.96
CA LEU A 101 -3.98 6.96 -18.54
C LEU A 101 -5.13 6.09 -18.01
N SER A 102 -6.38 6.48 -18.29
CA SER A 102 -7.58 5.71 -17.92
C SER A 102 -7.52 4.27 -18.44
N ARG A 103 -7.15 4.08 -19.71
CA ARG A 103 -7.00 2.76 -20.31
C ARG A 103 -5.90 1.92 -19.63
N THR A 104 -4.78 2.55 -19.30
CA THR A 104 -3.68 1.90 -18.59
C THR A 104 -4.11 1.45 -17.18
N ILE A 105 -4.77 2.33 -16.43
CA ILE A 105 -5.34 2.01 -15.10
C ILE A 105 -6.33 0.85 -15.20
N GLY A 106 -7.24 0.90 -16.19
CA GLY A 106 -8.22 -0.17 -16.44
C GLY A 106 -7.57 -1.52 -16.76
N ARG A 107 -6.39 -1.52 -17.39
CA ARG A 107 -5.62 -2.75 -17.65
C ARG A 107 -4.91 -3.29 -16.40
N VAL A 108 -4.35 -2.41 -15.57
CA VAL A 108 -3.73 -2.80 -14.29
C VAL A 108 -4.79 -3.40 -13.37
N ALA A 109 -5.93 -2.72 -13.19
CA ALA A 109 -7.05 -3.24 -12.40
C ALA A 109 -7.67 -4.50 -13.01
N GLY A 110 -7.90 -4.50 -14.33
CA GLY A 110 -8.70 -5.53 -15.01
C GLY A 110 -10.20 -5.41 -14.71
N LYS A 111 -11.01 -6.25 -15.36
CA LYS A 111 -12.47 -6.27 -15.14
C LYS A 111 -12.77 -6.59 -13.68
N GLY A 112 -13.41 -5.65 -12.97
CA GLY A 112 -13.74 -5.80 -11.55
C GLY A 112 -12.54 -5.96 -10.62
N GLY A 113 -11.34 -5.48 -11.01
CA GLY A 113 -10.15 -5.63 -10.18
C GLY A 113 -9.48 -7.01 -10.26
N LYS A 114 -9.97 -7.93 -11.11
CA LYS A 114 -9.48 -9.31 -11.18
C LYS A 114 -7.97 -9.41 -11.46
N ASN A 115 -7.43 -8.55 -12.33
CA ASN A 115 -6.01 -8.61 -12.66
C ASN A 115 -5.13 -8.10 -11.50
N LYS A 116 -5.56 -7.02 -10.84
CA LYS A 116 -4.93 -6.55 -9.60
C LYS A 116 -4.90 -7.67 -8.56
N PHE A 117 -6.04 -8.32 -8.31
CA PHE A 117 -6.17 -9.39 -7.31
C PHE A 117 -5.29 -10.62 -7.63
N GLU A 118 -5.17 -10.98 -8.91
CA GLU A 118 -4.27 -12.05 -9.34
C GLU A 118 -2.79 -11.71 -9.07
N ILE A 119 -2.39 -10.45 -9.28
CA ILE A 119 -1.02 -9.99 -8.99
C ILE A 119 -0.79 -9.96 -7.48
N GLU A 120 -1.74 -9.44 -6.70
CA GLU A 120 -1.68 -9.41 -5.23
C GLU A 120 -1.47 -10.81 -4.65
N ASN A 121 -2.27 -11.79 -5.06
CA ASN A 121 -2.13 -13.16 -4.59
C ASN A 121 -0.86 -13.84 -5.08
N GLY A 122 -0.49 -13.64 -6.35
CA GLY A 122 0.70 -14.28 -6.91
C GLY A 122 2.03 -13.73 -6.38
N SER A 123 2.02 -12.51 -5.82
CA SER A 123 3.20 -11.88 -5.22
C SER A 123 3.12 -11.75 -3.69
N THR A 124 2.03 -12.18 -3.06
CA THR A 124 1.77 -11.96 -1.62
C THR A 124 1.97 -10.49 -1.23
N THR A 125 1.30 -9.60 -1.98
CA THR A 125 1.30 -8.15 -1.74
C THR A 125 -0.12 -7.60 -1.65
N ARG A 126 -0.24 -6.34 -1.25
CA ARG A 126 -1.46 -5.53 -1.38
C ARG A 126 -1.17 -4.34 -2.27
N ILE A 127 -2.09 -4.01 -3.16
CA ILE A 127 -1.89 -2.98 -4.18
C ILE A 127 -3.04 -1.99 -4.13
N VAL A 128 -2.73 -0.70 -4.04
CA VAL A 128 -3.69 0.40 -4.21
C VAL A 128 -3.35 1.15 -5.48
N VAL A 129 -4.36 1.35 -6.33
CA VAL A 129 -4.25 2.15 -7.56
C VAL A 129 -5.02 3.44 -7.32
N ALA A 130 -4.30 4.55 -7.16
CA ALA A 130 -4.84 5.87 -6.85
C ALA A 130 -4.51 6.85 -7.98
N ASP A 131 -5.46 7.02 -8.91
CA ASP A 131 -5.29 7.82 -10.12
C ASP A 131 -4.03 7.43 -10.91
N HIS A 132 -2.98 8.25 -10.82
CA HIS A 132 -1.71 8.08 -11.53
C HIS A 132 -0.62 7.43 -10.66
N LYS A 133 -0.89 7.18 -9.38
CA LYS A 133 0.02 6.56 -8.41
C LYS A 133 -0.41 5.14 -8.10
N ILE A 134 0.57 4.26 -7.95
CA ILE A 134 0.39 2.88 -7.52
C ILE A 134 1.19 2.70 -6.24
N HIS A 135 0.54 2.17 -5.22
CA HIS A 135 1.13 1.84 -3.93
C HIS A 135 1.13 0.32 -3.78
N ILE A 136 2.25 -0.25 -3.37
CA ILE A 136 2.42 -1.68 -3.13
C ILE A 136 2.91 -1.86 -1.70
N LEU A 137 2.21 -2.69 -0.93
CA LEU A 137 2.58 -3.11 0.42
C LEU A 137 3.04 -4.57 0.37
N GLY A 138 4.22 -4.85 0.90
CA GLY A 138 4.78 -6.20 0.95
C GLY A 138 6.24 -6.23 1.42
N SER A 139 6.86 -7.41 1.39
CA SER A 139 8.31 -7.52 1.58
C SER A 139 9.06 -7.01 0.36
N PHE A 140 10.33 -6.64 0.53
CA PHE A 140 11.14 -6.07 -0.57
C PHE A 140 11.21 -6.98 -1.82
N GLY A 141 11.34 -8.30 -1.61
CA GLY A 141 11.31 -9.27 -2.71
C GLY A 141 9.95 -9.31 -3.42
N ASN A 142 8.87 -9.38 -2.64
CA ASN A 142 7.50 -9.45 -3.14
C ASN A 142 7.09 -8.18 -3.89
N ILE A 143 7.45 -7.00 -3.37
CA ILE A 143 7.22 -5.71 -4.02
C ILE A 143 7.89 -5.67 -5.40
N LYS A 144 9.14 -6.14 -5.53
CA LYS A 144 9.82 -6.19 -6.83
C LYS A 144 9.12 -7.08 -7.85
N ILE A 145 8.58 -8.22 -7.40
CA ILE A 145 7.82 -9.13 -8.25
C ILE A 145 6.52 -8.45 -8.72
N ALA A 146 5.76 -7.87 -7.78
CA ALA A 146 4.53 -7.14 -8.06
C ALA A 146 4.77 -5.96 -9.01
N ARG A 147 5.78 -5.12 -8.72
CA ARG A 147 6.17 -3.98 -9.56
C ARG A 147 6.50 -4.43 -10.97
N SER A 148 7.26 -5.51 -11.13
CA SER A 148 7.60 -6.06 -12.45
C SER A 148 6.34 -6.46 -13.24
N ALA A 149 5.38 -7.13 -12.60
CA ALA A 149 4.13 -7.52 -13.23
C ALA A 149 3.26 -6.29 -13.61
N ILE A 150 3.19 -5.29 -12.74
CA ILE A 150 2.45 -4.04 -13.00
C ILE A 150 3.10 -3.26 -14.15
N CYS A 151 4.43 -3.15 -14.19
CA CYS A 151 5.16 -2.51 -15.29
C CYS A 151 4.86 -3.19 -16.62
N LEU A 152 4.85 -4.53 -16.68
CA LEU A 152 4.48 -5.26 -17.90
C LEU A 152 3.03 -4.97 -18.31
N SER A 153 2.12 -4.84 -17.35
CA SER A 153 0.74 -4.44 -17.62
C SER A 153 0.66 -3.04 -18.23
N ILE A 154 1.37 -2.06 -17.64
CA ILE A 154 1.45 -0.67 -18.14
C ILE A 154 2.04 -0.61 -19.56
N LEU A 155 3.05 -1.43 -19.85
CA LEU A 155 3.66 -1.54 -21.18
C LEU A 155 2.76 -2.24 -22.22
N GLY A 156 1.60 -2.77 -21.81
CA GLY A 156 0.64 -3.41 -22.71
C GLY A 156 0.93 -4.89 -22.98
N SER A 157 1.78 -5.55 -22.19
CA SER A 157 2.10 -6.97 -22.36
C SER A 157 0.87 -7.87 -22.20
N PRO A 158 0.66 -8.90 -23.03
CA PRO A 158 -0.48 -9.81 -22.93
C PRO A 158 -0.60 -10.47 -21.54
N GLN A 159 -1.83 -10.66 -21.04
CA GLN A 159 -2.08 -11.22 -19.72
C GLN A 159 -1.44 -12.60 -19.47
N PRO A 160 -1.45 -13.56 -20.44
CA PRO A 160 -0.76 -14.83 -20.25
C PRO A 160 0.74 -14.69 -19.98
N LYS A 161 1.40 -13.71 -20.63
CA LYS A 161 2.82 -13.41 -20.43
C LYS A 161 3.09 -12.85 -19.03
N ILE A 162 2.23 -11.96 -18.55
CA ILE A 162 2.34 -11.39 -17.19
C ILE A 162 2.20 -12.51 -16.15
N ARG A 163 1.19 -13.37 -16.27
CA ARG A 163 0.97 -14.51 -15.37
C ARG A 163 2.10 -15.53 -15.40
N ALA A 164 2.64 -15.84 -16.58
CA ALA A 164 3.80 -16.72 -16.73
C ALA A 164 5.03 -16.14 -16.03
N LYS A 165 5.29 -14.84 -16.23
CA LYS A 165 6.40 -14.14 -15.56
C LYS A 165 6.22 -14.10 -14.04
N LEU A 166 5.01 -13.81 -13.56
CA LEU A 166 4.67 -13.79 -12.15
C LEU A 166 4.97 -15.15 -11.50
N ARG A 167 4.44 -16.24 -12.06
CA ARG A 167 4.72 -17.61 -11.58
C ARG A 167 6.22 -17.94 -11.57
N ALA A 168 6.93 -17.62 -12.64
CA ALA A 168 8.36 -17.89 -12.73
C ALA A 168 9.20 -17.11 -11.69
N LEU A 169 8.82 -15.86 -11.38
CA LEU A 169 9.51 -15.07 -10.36
C LEU A 169 9.18 -15.54 -8.95
N THR A 170 7.92 -15.90 -8.69
CA THR A 170 7.49 -16.42 -7.38
C THR A 170 8.12 -17.78 -7.08
N ALA A 171 8.20 -18.69 -8.06
CA ALA A 171 8.88 -19.98 -7.90
C ALA A 171 10.35 -19.81 -7.50
N ARG A 172 11.07 -18.90 -8.17
CA ARG A 172 12.47 -18.59 -7.84
C ARG A 172 12.66 -17.96 -6.46
N LEU A 173 11.66 -17.26 -5.95
CA LEU A 173 11.69 -16.71 -4.59
C LEU A 173 11.46 -17.80 -3.55
N ALA A 174 10.60 -18.78 -3.84
CA ALA A 174 10.31 -19.91 -2.95
C ALA A 174 11.45 -20.95 -2.87
N GLU A 175 12.32 -21.02 -3.89
CA GLU A 175 13.53 -21.85 -3.91
C GLU A 175 14.69 -21.27 -3.07
N ARG A 176 14.50 -20.10 -2.46
CA ARG A 176 15.52 -19.34 -1.74
C ARG A 176 15.20 -19.24 -0.26
#